data_AF-A0A971NP74-F1
#
_entry.id   AF-A0A971NP74-F1
#
_cell.length_a   1.000
_cell.length_b   1.000
_cell.length_c   1.000
_cell.angle_alpha   90.00
_cell.angle_beta   90.00
_cell.angle_gamma   90.00
#
_symmetry.space_group_name_H-M   'P 1'
#
loop_
_entity.id
_entity.type
_entity.pdbx_description
1 polymer ?
#
loop_
_entity_poly.entity_id
_entity_poly.type
_entity_poly.pdbx_seq_one_letter_code
_entity_poly.pdbx_strand_id
1 'polypeptide(L)'
;MEDARIYKECDCIPWQILVDDLAGSVHQAYGGLANPSYVVNAEGRIAFYNMWTHAPSIHRALEEITRRDAACVVRGGIDRTPHVLAMMVNGWPAIDRGLPQSFSDL
;
A
#
# COMPACT_ATOMS: atom_id res chain seq x y z
N MET A 1 2.01 18.80 -0.90
CA MET A 1 2.06 18.36 -2.32
C MET A 1 3.49 18.24 -2.82
N GLU A 2 4.39 19.18 -2.51
CA GLU A 2 5.80 19.11 -2.91
C GLU A 2 6.50 17.83 -2.38
N ASP A 3 6.28 17.46 -1.12
CA ASP A 3 6.87 16.25 -0.54
C ASP A 3 6.50 14.96 -1.28
N ALA A 4 5.25 14.86 -1.77
CA ALA A 4 4.81 13.73 -2.57
C ALA A 4 5.47 13.69 -3.96
N ARG A 5 5.78 14.86 -4.53
CA ARG A 5 6.52 14.97 -5.80
C ARG A 5 7.97 14.55 -5.60
N ILE A 6 8.62 15.03 -4.54
CA ILE A 6 9.97 14.62 -4.15
C ILE A 6 10.01 13.10 -3.91
N TYR A 7 9.04 12.56 -3.17
CA TYR A 7 8.94 11.12 -2.93
C TYR A 7 8.87 10.31 -4.24
N LYS A 8 8.03 10.74 -5.19
CA LYS A 8 7.93 10.09 -6.50
C LYS A 8 9.25 10.11 -7.27
N GLU A 9 9.92 11.25 -7.27
CA GLU A 9 11.16 11.47 -8.03
C GLU A 9 12.36 10.75 -7.43
N CYS A 10 12.54 10.82 -6.10
CA CYS A 10 13.64 10.16 -5.40
C CYS A 10 13.57 8.64 -5.49
N ASP A 11 12.37 8.05 -5.36
CA ASP A 11 12.20 6.60 -5.39
C ASP A 11 11.92 6.07 -6.81
N CYS A 12 12.05 6.94 -7.83
CA CYS A 12 11.81 6.61 -9.24
C CYS A 12 10.47 5.87 -9.46
N ILE A 13 9.43 6.27 -8.74
CA ILE A 13 8.16 5.54 -8.70
C ILE A 13 7.43 5.73 -10.04
N PRO A 14 7.23 4.67 -10.84
CA PRO A 14 6.70 4.80 -12.19
C PRO A 14 5.18 4.99 -12.21
N TRP A 15 4.48 4.66 -11.12
CA TRP A 15 3.03 4.77 -11.03
C TRP A 15 2.56 6.13 -10.46
N GLN A 16 1.26 6.37 -10.56
CA GLN A 16 0.63 7.57 -10.02
C GLN A 16 0.63 7.56 -8.50
N ILE A 17 0.89 8.72 -7.90
CA ILE A 17 0.79 8.93 -6.45
C ILE A 17 -0.35 9.93 -6.23
N LEU A 18 -1.25 9.58 -5.31
CA LEU A 18 -2.35 10.43 -4.86
C LEU A 18 -2.10 10.80 -3.40
N VAL A 19 -2.45 12.01 -3.02
CA VAL A 19 -2.35 12.51 -1.64
C VAL A 19 -3.76 12.70 -1.12
N ASP A 20 -4.05 12.13 0.04
CA ASP A 20 -5.35 12.27 0.71
C ASP A 20 -5.50 13.68 1.32
N ASP A 21 -6.71 14.01 1.76
CA ASP A 21 -6.92 15.21 2.54
C ASP A 21 -6.34 15.09 3.97
N LEU A 22 -6.25 16.22 4.68
CA LEU A 22 -5.70 16.26 6.04
C LEU A 22 -6.59 15.54 7.07
N ALA A 23 -7.85 15.29 6.74
CA ALA A 23 -8.75 14.51 7.59
C ALA A 23 -8.56 12.99 7.36
N GLY A 24 -7.82 12.60 6.32
CA GLY A 24 -7.63 11.21 5.91
C GLY A 24 -8.91 10.57 5.42
N SER A 25 -9.77 11.30 4.70
CA SER A 25 -11.09 10.79 4.29
C SER A 25 -11.01 9.47 3.53
N VAL A 26 -10.06 9.34 2.59
CA VAL A 26 -9.86 8.09 1.84
C VAL A 26 -9.25 7.02 2.74
N HIS A 27 -8.25 7.36 3.55
CA HIS A 27 -7.64 6.44 4.49
C HIS A 27 -8.68 5.79 5.43
N GLN A 28 -9.61 6.60 5.97
CA GLN A 28 -10.70 6.11 6.82
C GLN A 28 -11.71 5.27 6.04
N ALA A 29 -12.09 5.68 4.83
CA ALA A 29 -12.99 4.90 3.97
C ALA A 29 -12.41 3.51 3.62
N TYR A 30 -11.08 3.40 3.54
CA TYR A 30 -10.33 2.17 3.31
C TYR A 30 -9.80 1.55 4.62
N GLY A 31 -10.50 1.74 5.74
CA GLY A 31 -10.30 0.95 6.97
C GLY A 31 -9.30 1.51 7.98
N GLY A 32 -8.63 2.63 7.70
CA GLY A 32 -7.84 3.36 8.69
C GLY A 32 -6.59 2.64 9.21
N LEU A 33 -6.09 1.63 8.49
CA LEU A 33 -4.88 0.88 8.87
C LEU A 33 -3.64 1.53 8.28
N ALA A 34 -2.50 1.41 8.96
CA ALA A 34 -1.26 2.14 8.62
C ALA A 34 -0.63 1.77 7.26
N ASN A 35 -0.94 0.60 6.69
CA ASN A 35 -0.39 0.18 5.38
C ASN A 35 -1.20 -0.96 4.73
N PRO A 36 -2.49 -0.76 4.43
CA PRO A 36 -3.28 -1.71 3.69
C PRO A 36 -2.99 -1.63 2.19
N SER A 37 -3.10 -2.77 1.50
CA SER A 37 -3.10 -2.84 0.04
C SER A 37 -4.39 -3.46 -0.46
N TYR A 38 -4.92 -2.91 -1.55
CA TYR A 38 -6.14 -3.38 -2.20
C TYR A 38 -5.85 -3.70 -3.65
N VAL A 39 -6.34 -4.85 -4.12
CA VAL A 39 -6.39 -5.16 -5.55
C VAL A 39 -7.83 -5.02 -6.00
N VAL A 40 -8.05 -4.09 -6.91
CA VAL A 40 -9.35 -3.81 -7.51
C VAL A 40 -9.36 -4.40 -8.91
N ASN A 41 -10.41 -5.14 -9.25
CA ASN A 41 -10.57 -5.74 -10.57
C ASN A 41 -11.15 -4.76 -11.60
N ALA A 42 -11.33 -5.21 -12.84
CA ALA A 42 -11.79 -4.37 -13.94
C ALA A 42 -13.23 -3.84 -13.74
N GLU A 43 -14.06 -4.54 -12.95
CA GLU A 43 -15.42 -4.11 -12.60
C GLU A 43 -15.49 -3.18 -11.38
N GLY A 44 -14.33 -2.76 -10.83
CA GLY A 44 -14.27 -1.87 -9.67
C GLY A 44 -14.54 -2.57 -8.33
N ARG A 45 -14.49 -3.91 -8.28
CA ARG A 45 -14.66 -4.70 -7.05
C ARG A 45 -13.31 -5.02 -6.42
N ILE A 46 -13.27 -5.05 -5.08
CA ILE A 46 -12.08 -5.51 -4.35
C ILE A 46 -11.98 -7.03 -4.51
N ALA A 47 -10.97 -7.48 -5.25
CA ALA A 47 -10.70 -8.90 -5.46
C ALA A 47 -9.75 -9.48 -4.42
N PHE A 48 -8.91 -8.63 -3.80
CA PHE A 48 -8.02 -9.00 -2.72
C PHE A 48 -7.72 -7.79 -1.82
N TYR A 49 -7.71 -8.01 -0.51
CA TYR A 49 -7.36 -7.04 0.51
C TYR A 49 -6.22 -7.61 1.36
N ASN A 50 -5.15 -6.84 1.54
CA ASN A 50 -4.05 -7.18 2.44
C ASN A 50 -3.98 -6.14 3.55
N MET A 51 -4.24 -6.56 4.79
CA MET A 51 -4.25 -5.66 5.96
C MET A 51 -2.88 -5.06 6.26
N TRP A 52 -1.81 -5.80 5.95
CA TRP A 52 -0.42 -5.35 6.07
C TRP A 52 0.31 -5.68 4.78
N THR A 53 0.58 -4.65 3.97
CA THR A 53 1.19 -4.81 2.65
C THR A 53 2.38 -5.78 2.66
N HIS A 54 2.24 -6.84 1.87
CA HIS A 54 3.25 -7.85 1.65
C HIS A 54 3.33 -8.17 0.17
N ALA A 55 4.42 -7.72 -0.46
CA ALA A 55 4.58 -7.79 -1.92
C ALA A 55 4.42 -9.20 -2.50
N PRO A 56 4.97 -10.28 -1.90
CA PRO A 56 4.74 -11.64 -2.40
C PRO A 56 3.27 -12.08 -2.36
N SER A 57 2.51 -11.68 -1.33
CA SER A 57 1.08 -12.00 -1.24
C SER A 57 0.30 -11.32 -2.37
N ILE A 58 0.59 -10.04 -2.61
CA ILE A 58 -0.04 -9.21 -3.65
C ILE A 58 0.32 -9.72 -5.03
N HIS A 59 1.60 -10.04 -5.29
CA HIS A 59 2.06 -10.57 -6.57
C HIS A 59 1.28 -11.82 -6.98
N ARG A 60 1.11 -12.78 -6.07
CA ARG A 60 0.31 -13.99 -6.33
C ARG A 60 -1.17 -13.68 -6.57
N ALA A 61 -1.74 -12.73 -5.84
CA ALA A 61 -3.12 -12.29 -6.07
C ALA A 61 -3.29 -11.68 -7.48
N LEU A 62 -2.33 -10.87 -7.93
CA LEU A 62 -2.31 -10.30 -9.28
C LEU A 62 -2.16 -11.38 -10.35
N GLU A 63 -1.28 -12.36 -10.16
CA GLU A 63 -1.14 -13.50 -11.08
C GLU A 63 -2.45 -14.30 -11.23
N GLU A 64 -3.19 -14.49 -10.14
CA GLU A 64 -4.47 -15.21 -10.17
C GLU A 64 -5.58 -14.40 -10.86
N ILE A 65 -5.67 -13.10 -10.60
CA ILE A 65 -6.66 -12.20 -11.21
C ILE A 65 -6.42 -12.04 -12.71
N THR A 66 -5.16 -12.03 -13.16
CA THR A 66 -4.82 -11.85 -14.58
C THR A 66 -4.92 -13.14 -15.40
N ARG A 67 -4.81 -14.32 -14.76
CA ARG A 67 -4.95 -15.62 -15.43
C ARG A 67 -6.40 -16.03 -15.71
N ARG A 68 -7.35 -15.44 -15.01
CA ARG A 68 -8.78 -15.73 -15.15
C ARG A 68 -9.48 -14.45 -15.61
N ASP A 69 -10.59 -14.57 -16.32
CA ASP A 69 -11.54 -13.45 -16.51
C ASP A 69 -12.29 -13.21 -15.17
N ALA A 70 -11.50 -13.05 -14.09
CA ALA A 70 -11.92 -13.24 -12.73
C ALA A 70 -12.55 -11.95 -12.22
N ALA A 71 -13.85 -11.84 -12.46
CA ALA A 71 -14.76 -11.06 -11.63
C ALA A 71 -14.85 -11.58 -10.17
N CYS A 72 -13.93 -12.43 -9.71
CA CYS A 72 -14.03 -13.19 -8.47
C CYS A 72 -12.88 -12.95 -7.48
N VAL A 73 -13.23 -13.07 -6.20
CA VAL A 73 -12.33 -12.93 -5.04
C VAL A 73 -11.24 -14.00 -5.08
N VAL A 74 -9.98 -13.59 -4.95
CA VAL A 74 -8.82 -14.51 -5.00
C VAL A 74 -8.25 -14.77 -3.61
N ARG A 75 -7.67 -15.96 -3.41
CA ARG A 75 -6.96 -16.34 -2.17
C ARG A 75 -7.74 -16.11 -0.87
N GLY A 76 -9.07 -16.27 -0.90
CA GLY A 76 -9.94 -16.04 0.27
C GLY A 76 -10.21 -14.56 0.57
N GLY A 77 -9.77 -13.65 -0.30
CA GLY A 77 -10.12 -12.24 -0.33
C GLY A 77 -9.41 -11.34 0.66
N ILE A 78 -8.94 -11.88 1.80
CA ILE A 78 -8.29 -11.07 2.84
C ILE A 78 -7.05 -11.80 3.37
N ASP A 79 -5.89 -11.15 3.26
CA ASP A 79 -4.67 -11.51 4.00
C ASP A 79 -4.63 -10.70 5.31
N ARG A 80 -4.75 -11.41 6.44
CA ARG A 80 -4.68 -10.86 7.80
C ARG A 80 -3.34 -11.17 8.48
N THR A 81 -2.39 -11.76 7.75
CA THR A 81 -1.14 -12.21 8.34
C THR A 81 -0.30 -10.99 8.72
N PRO A 82 0.18 -10.89 9.97
CA PRO A 82 1.10 -9.84 10.35
C PRO A 82 2.46 -10.04 9.64
N HIS A 83 2.81 -9.13 8.73
CA HIS A 83 4.08 -9.18 7.99
C HIS A 83 5.14 -8.31 8.69
N VAL A 84 5.51 -8.69 9.91
CA VAL A 84 6.37 -7.90 10.83
C VAL A 84 7.72 -7.50 10.23
N LEU A 85 8.33 -8.35 9.39
CA LEU A 85 9.58 -8.02 8.70
C LEU A 85 9.40 -6.96 7.61
N ALA A 86 8.22 -6.89 6.97
CA ALA A 86 7.92 -5.87 5.95
C ALA A 86 7.87 -4.46 6.56
N MET A 87 7.52 -4.35 7.85
CA MET A 87 7.56 -3.07 8.58
C MET A 87 8.98 -2.55 8.77
N MET A 88 9.99 -3.44 8.83
CA MET A 88 11.39 -3.03 9.05
C MET A 88 12.10 -2.57 7.78
N VAL A 89 11.78 -3.15 6.61
CA VAL A 89 12.51 -2.86 5.36
C VAL A 89 12.19 -1.48 4.76
N ASN A 90 10.98 -0.95 4.99
CA ASN A 90 10.59 0.37 4.46
C ASN A 90 10.73 1.52 5.48
N GLY A 91 10.89 1.22 6.77
CA GLY A 91 10.97 2.24 7.83
C GLY A 91 12.30 3.00 7.83
N TRP A 92 13.42 2.31 7.60
CA TRP A 92 14.76 2.91 7.70
C TRP A 92 15.05 3.97 6.63
N PRO A 93 14.74 3.73 5.34
CA PRO A 93 14.93 4.76 4.30
C PRO A 93 13.98 5.95 4.45
N ALA A 94 12.85 5.79 5.14
CA ALA A 94 11.90 6.88 5.39
C ALA A 94 12.40 7.82 6.50
N ILE A 95 13.03 7.26 7.54
CA ILE A 95 13.67 8.03 8.62
C ILE A 95 14.84 8.86 8.09
N ASP A 96 15.67 8.26 7.23
CA ASP A 96 16.82 8.93 6.61
C ASP A 96 16.43 10.11 5.70
N ARG A 97 15.17 10.12 5.22
CA ARG A 97 14.57 11.20 4.42
C ARG A 97 13.86 12.26 5.26
N GLY A 98 13.62 11.98 6.54
CA GLY A 98 13.06 12.92 7.48
C GLY A 98 14.06 14.04 7.79
N LEU A 99 13.58 15.28 7.91
CA LEU A 99 14.36 16.37 8.51
C LEU A 99 14.84 15.95 9.93
N PRO A 100 15.83 16.62 10.55
CA PRO A 100 16.33 16.24 11.88
C PRO A 100 15.24 16.05 12.95
N GLN A 101 14.09 16.71 12.77
CA GLN A 101 12.86 16.54 13.56
C GLN A 101 12.36 15.07 13.59
N SER A 102 12.40 14.35 12.48
CA SER A 102 11.92 12.97 12.36
C SER A 102 12.69 11.96 13.21
N PHE A 103 13.92 12.30 13.61
CA PHE A 103 14.69 11.52 14.58
C PHE A 103 14.33 11.83 16.04
N SER A 104 13.76 13.01 16.32
CA SER A 104 13.31 13.41 17.67
C SER A 104 11.88 12.98 17.99
N ASP A 105 11.05 12.73 16.97
CA ASP A 105 9.64 12.32 17.11
C ASP A 105 9.46 10.78 17.22
N LEU A 106 10.54 10.04 17.45
CA LEU A 106 10.59 8.58 17.67
C LEU A 106 10.34 8.19 19.12
#